data_AF-A0ABD7K1I9-F1
#
_entry.id   AF-A0ABD7K1I9-F1
#
_cell.length_a   1.000
_cell.length_b   1.000
_cell.length_c   1.000
_cell.angle_alpha   90.00
_cell.angle_beta   90.00
_cell.angle_gamma   90.00
#
_symmetry.space_group_name_H-M   'P 1'
#
loop_
_entity.id
_entity.type
_entity.pdbx_description
1 polymer ?
#
loop_
_entity_poly.entity_id
_entity_poly.type
_entity_poly.pdbx_seq_one_letter_code
_entity_poly.pdbx_strand_id
1 'polypeptide(L)' 'MSDPRQAGTASPPPTLGEGCTSRYDIDALGDEDGTEFPGAAELWRRLQENGGEMAEGSADDRLRKTPRDC' A
#
# COMPACT_ATOMS: atom_id res chain seq x y z
N MET A 1 -29.33 10.24 -4.44
CA MET A 1 -28.02 9.69 -4.88
C MET A 1 -27.14 10.87 -5.22
N SER A 2 -26.04 11.07 -4.49
CA SER A 2 -25.09 12.17 -4.75
C SER A 2 -24.47 12.05 -6.14
N ASP A 3 -23.98 13.17 -6.68
CA ASP A 3 -23.29 13.21 -7.98
C ASP A 3 -22.03 12.33 -7.93
N PRO A 4 -21.87 11.34 -8.83
CA PRO A 4 -20.71 10.45 -8.85
C PRO A 4 -19.37 11.15 -9.14
N ARG A 5 -19.40 12.41 -9.61
CA ARG A 5 -18.19 13.23 -9.81
C ARG A 5 -17.96 14.24 -8.69
N GLN A 6 -18.83 14.27 -7.69
CA GLN A 6 -18.60 15.07 -6.51
C GLN A 6 -17.33 14.56 -5.81
N ALA A 7 -16.37 15.45 -5.60
CA ALA A 7 -15.15 15.11 -4.88
C ALA A 7 -15.51 14.50 -3.53
N GLY A 8 -14.82 13.42 -3.16
CA GLY A 8 -14.99 12.80 -1.85
C GLY A 8 -14.75 13.83 -0.75
N THR A 9 -15.55 13.78 0.31
CA THR A 9 -15.41 14.68 1.47
C THR A 9 -14.20 14.37 2.35
N ALA A 10 -13.39 13.37 1.97
CA ALA A 10 -12.16 13.03 2.66
C ALA A 10 -11.10 14.09 2.34
N SER A 11 -10.58 14.74 3.37
CA SER A 11 -9.45 15.66 3.24
C SER A 11 -8.15 14.87 3.46
N PRO A 12 -7.13 15.04 2.61
CA PRO A 12 -5.87 14.35 2.79
C PRO A 12 -5.08 14.93 3.97
N PRO A 13 -4.19 14.13 4.59
CA PRO A 13 -3.24 14.61 5.59
C PRO A 13 -2.32 15.71 5.04
N PRO A 14 -1.73 16.55 5.91
CA PRO A 14 -0.83 17.61 5.48
C PRO A 14 0.42 17.04 4.80
N THR A 15 0.97 17.81 3.85
CA THR A 15 2.19 17.44 3.11
C THR A 15 3.29 18.48 3.29
N LEU A 16 4.53 18.01 3.25
CA LEU A 16 5.77 18.79 3.28
C LEU A 16 6.36 18.87 1.87
N GLY A 17 6.99 20.00 1.53
CA GLY A 17 7.57 20.24 0.20
C GLY A 17 6.53 20.68 -0.83
N GLU A 18 6.98 20.94 -2.06
CA GLU A 18 6.17 21.58 -3.10
C GLU A 18 6.24 20.84 -4.44
N GLY A 19 5.14 20.94 -5.21
CA GLY A 19 5.02 20.29 -6.51
C GLY A 19 5.33 18.80 -6.46
N CYS A 20 6.24 18.34 -7.31
CA CYS A 20 6.63 16.92 -7.42
C CYS A 20 7.42 16.39 -6.21
N THR A 21 7.83 17.25 -5.27
CA THR A 21 8.58 16.84 -4.06
C THR A 21 7.68 16.72 -2.82
N SER A 22 6.37 16.91 -2.99
CA SER A 22 5.40 16.83 -1.90
C SER A 22 5.34 15.43 -1.30
N ARG A 23 5.41 15.34 0.02
CA ARG A 23 5.34 14.09 0.81
C ARG A 23 4.47 14.27 2.04
N TYR A 24 3.73 13.25 2.48
CA TYR A 24 2.93 13.35 3.70
C TYR A 24 3.81 13.60 4.93
N ASP A 25 3.33 14.46 5.84
CA ASP A 25 3.96 14.71 7.12
C ASP A 25 3.67 13.56 8.08
N ILE A 26 4.68 12.72 8.35
CA ILE A 26 4.55 11.54 9.21
C ILE A 26 4.21 11.95 10.65
N ASP A 27 4.71 13.10 11.11
CA ASP A 27 4.44 13.58 12.47
C ASP A 27 2.99 14.06 12.65
N ALA A 28 2.29 14.32 11.54
CA ALA A 28 0.89 14.70 11.52
C ALA A 28 -0.07 13.52 11.29
N LEU A 29 0.44 12.33 10.97
CA LEU A 29 -0.38 11.13 10.81
C LEU A 29 -0.73 10.54 12.17
N GLY A 30 -2.03 10.30 12.39
CA GLY A 30 -2.55 9.68 13.61
C GLY A 30 -3.45 8.47 13.34
N ASP A 31 -4.08 7.96 14.40
CA ASP A 31 -4.96 6.79 14.33
C ASP A 31 -6.17 6.99 13.39
N GLU A 32 -6.65 8.23 13.30
CA GLU A 32 -7.79 8.65 12.46
C GLU A 32 -7.45 8.60 10.96
N ASP A 33 -6.16 8.75 10.60
CA ASP A 33 -5.68 8.65 9.21
C ASP A 33 -5.60 7.19 8.74
N GLY A 34 -5.78 6.23 9.65
CA GLY A 34 -6.00 4.82 9.35
C GLY A 34 -4.73 4.06 9.03
N THR A 35 -4.03 3.60 10.07
CA THR A 35 -2.97 2.57 9.96
C THR A 35 -3.42 1.21 10.52
N GLU A 36 -4.49 1.21 11.32
CA GLU A 36 -5.02 0.04 11.98
C GLU A 36 -5.88 -0.79 11.02
N PHE A 37 -5.36 -1.96 10.65
CA PHE A 37 -6.12 -2.95 9.88
C PHE A 37 -6.23 -4.25 10.69
N PRO A 38 -7.17 -4.34 11.66
CA PRO A 38 -7.21 -5.44 12.63
C PRO A 38 -7.43 -6.83 12.01
N GLY A 39 -7.90 -6.91 10.76
CA GLY A 39 -8.04 -8.15 9.99
C GLY A 39 -6.87 -8.49 9.07
N ALA A 40 -5.83 -7.65 8.99
CA ALA A 40 -4.72 -7.80 8.03
C ALA A 40 -4.07 -9.17 8.11
N ALA A 41 -3.70 -9.59 9.32
CA ALA A 41 -2.99 -10.84 9.56
C ALA A 41 -3.85 -12.07 9.21
N GLU A 42 -5.16 -12.01 9.46
CA GLU A 42 -6.06 -13.11 9.11
C GLU A 42 -6.26 -13.21 7.61
N LEU A 43 -6.48 -12.07 6.94
CA LEU A 43 -6.58 -12.01 5.48
C LEU A 43 -5.30 -12.55 4.82
N TRP A 44 -4.14 -12.14 5.32
CA TRP A 44 -2.85 -12.62 4.83
C TRP A 44 -2.75 -14.13 4.90
N ARG A 45 -3.08 -14.75 6.04
CA ARG A 45 -3.10 -16.22 6.16
C ARG A 45 -3.99 -16.88 5.11
N ARG A 46 -5.21 -16.38 4.92
CA ARG A 46 -6.16 -16.91 3.92
C ARG A 46 -5.61 -16.82 2.49
N LEU A 47 -4.90 -15.74 2.15
CA LEU A 47 -4.30 -15.56 0.83
C LEU A 47 -3.14 -16.55 0.59
N GLN A 48 -2.33 -16.81 1.61
CA GLN A 48 -1.26 -17.80 1.55
C GLN A 48 -1.82 -19.24 1.46
N GLU A 49 -2.88 -19.55 2.19
CA GLU A 49 -3.56 -20.85 2.20
C GLU A 49 -4.28 -21.14 0.87
N ASN A 50 -4.88 -20.11 0.24
CA ASN A 50 -5.53 -20.21 -1.07
C ASN A 50 -4.54 -20.23 -2.23
N GLY A 51 -3.24 -20.42 -1.96
CA GLY A 51 -2.26 -20.77 -2.99
C GLY A 51 -1.82 -19.62 -3.88
N GLY A 52 -1.83 -18.37 -3.39
CA GLY A 52 -0.98 -17.30 -3.93
C GLY A 52 -0.94 -17.17 -5.46
N GLU A 53 -2.05 -17.34 -6.19
CA GLU A 53 -2.03 -17.22 -7.65
C GLU A 53 -1.63 -15.80 -8.11
N MET A 54 -1.59 -14.82 -7.20
CA MET A 54 -1.20 -13.44 -7.51
C MET A 54 -0.36 -12.73 -6.43
N ALA A 55 0.58 -13.39 -5.72
CA ALA A 55 1.52 -12.62 -4.87
C ALA A 55 2.79 -13.37 -4.41
N GLU A 56 3.94 -12.83 -4.81
CA GLU A 56 5.14 -12.71 -3.94
C GLU A 56 5.99 -13.97 -3.68
N GLY A 57 6.04 -14.91 -4.63
CA GLY A 57 6.97 -16.06 -4.60
C GLY A 57 7.80 -16.28 -5.86
N SER A 58 7.89 -15.31 -6.78
CA SER A 58 8.62 -15.49 -8.05
C SER A 58 9.59 -14.37 -8.42
N ALA A 59 9.47 -13.17 -7.85
CA ALA A 59 10.34 -12.06 -8.21
C ALA A 59 11.73 -12.12 -7.53
N ASP A 60 11.78 -12.36 -6.21
CA ASP A 60 13.06 -12.45 -5.48
C ASP A 60 13.83 -13.75 -5.81
N ASP A 61 13.14 -14.88 -5.97
CA ASP A 61 13.76 -16.16 -6.32
C ASP A 61 14.32 -16.17 -7.75
N ARG A 62 13.66 -15.52 -8.72
CA ARG A 62 14.23 -15.33 -10.07
C ARG A 62 15.45 -14.42 -10.07
N LEU A 63 15.45 -13.35 -9.28
CA LEU A 63 16.56 -12.40 -9.24
C LEU A 63 17.83 -13.02 -8.63
N ARG A 64 17.68 -13.92 -7.65
CA ARG A 64 18.79 -14.68 -7.05
C ARG A 64 19.32 -15.81 -7.95
N LYS A 65 18.46 -16.39 -8.79
CA LYS A 65 18.79 -17.58 -9.60
C LYS A 65 19.22 -17.28 -11.04
N THR A 66 19.14 -16.02 -11.46
CA THR A 66 19.66 -15.60 -12.77
C THR A 66 21.18 -15.48 -12.69
N PRO A 67 21.97 -16.26 -13.44
CA PRO A 67 23.39 -16.01 -13.55
C PRO A 67 23.58 -14.62 -14.17
N ARG A 68 24.38 -13.78 -13.51
CA ARG A 68 24.81 -12.51 -14.11
C ARG A 68 25.98 -12.82 -15.02
N ASP A 69 25.70 -13.23 -16.25
CA ASP A 69 26.73 -13.36 -17.27
C ASP A 69 27.35 -11.98 -17.56
N CYS A 70 28.69 -11.91 -17.51
CA CYS A 70 29.51 -10.72 -17.76
C CYS A 70 29.39 -10.21 -19.21
#